data_AF-A0A7V4XR13-F1
#
_entry.id   AF-A0A7V4XR13-F1
#
_cell.length_a   1.000
_cell.length_b   1.000
_cell.length_c   1.000
_cell.angle_alpha   90.00
_cell.angle_beta   90.00
_cell.angle_gamma   90.00
#
_symmetry.space_group_name_H-M   'P 1'
#
loop_
_entity.id
_entity.type
_entity.pdbx_description
1 polymer ?
#
loop_
_entity_poly.entity_id
_entity_poly.type
_entity_poly.pdbx_seq_one_letter_code
_entity_poly.pdbx_strand_id
1 'polypeptide(L)'
;MQEKVDRIEKFSVAELANLRAELMRSGLDSRQAAEILSTFLIGRGYGVDSQRVTEAALRIERSGCTTDCMQAELESVALIM
;
A
#
# COMPACT_ATOMS: atom_id res chain seq x y z
N MET A 1 9.22 27.91 -8.01
CA MET A 1 10.03 26.88 -8.66
C MET A 1 10.23 25.73 -7.69
N GLN A 2 9.43 24.69 -7.82
CA GLN A 2 9.78 23.37 -7.29
C GLN A 2 9.06 22.32 -8.14
N GLU A 3 9.75 21.92 -9.20
CA GLU A 3 9.59 20.59 -9.80
C GLU A 3 9.86 19.57 -8.70
N LYS A 4 8.82 18.95 -8.15
CA LYS A 4 9.00 17.66 -7.49
C LYS A 4 8.62 16.60 -8.49
N VAL A 5 9.65 16.16 -9.19
CA VAL A 5 9.66 14.99 -10.06
C VAL A 5 8.90 13.88 -9.36
N ASP A 6 7.81 13.49 -10.00
CA ASP A 6 7.08 12.25 -9.92
C ASP A 6 8.02 11.06 -9.69
N ARG A 7 8.37 10.82 -8.43
CA ARG A 7 9.09 9.64 -8.00
C ARG A 7 8.23 9.10 -6.90
N ILE A 8 7.66 7.93 -7.14
CA ILE A 8 7.08 7.11 -6.09
C ILE A 8 8.02 7.20 -4.88
N GLU A 9 7.64 7.97 -3.86
CA GLU A 9 8.37 8.07 -2.61
C GLU A 9 8.34 6.67 -2.03
N LYS A 10 9.44 5.94 -2.21
CA LYS A 10 9.59 4.58 -1.70
C LYS A 10 9.16 4.58 -0.25
N PHE A 11 8.11 3.81 0.04
CA PHE A 11 7.59 3.66 1.39
C PHE A 11 8.75 3.23 2.29
N SER A 12 8.94 3.91 3.42
CA SER A 12 10.03 3.54 4.31
C SER A 12 9.75 2.16 4.90
N VAL A 13 10.80 1.37 5.13
CA VAL A 13 10.68 0.02 5.70
C VAL A 13 9.89 0.03 7.02
N ALA A 14 10.06 1.08 7.84
CA ALA A 14 9.31 1.27 9.07
C ALA A 14 7.79 1.41 8.84
N GLU A 15 7.40 2.10 7.77
CA GLU A 15 6.00 2.32 7.44
C GLU A 15 5.36 1.06 6.86
N LEU A 16 6.08 0.34 5.99
CA LEU A 16 5.66 -0.97 5.50
C LEU A 16 5.56 -1.99 6.63
N ALA A 17 6.49 -1.95 7.59
CA ALA A 17 6.45 -2.81 8.76
C ALA A 17 5.25 -2.48 9.66
N ASN A 18 4.94 -1.20 9.85
CA ASN A 18 3.76 -0.76 10.59
C ASN A 18 2.46 -1.18 9.88
N LEU A 19 2.41 -0.99 8.56
CA LEU A 19 1.25 -1.35 7.75
C LEU A 19 1.06 -2.87 7.71
N ARG A 20 2.15 -3.64 7.64
CA ARG A 20 2.13 -5.10 7.81
C ARG A 20 1.65 -5.51 9.19
N ALA A 21 2.07 -4.84 10.25
CA ALA A 21 1.64 -5.14 11.61
C ALA A 21 0.13 -4.90 11.78
N GLU A 22 -0.39 -3.83 11.18
CA GLU A 22 -1.82 -3.55 11.12
C GLU A 22 -2.55 -4.62 10.30
N LEU A 23 -2.06 -4.97 9.10
CA LEU A 23 -2.60 -6.06 8.26
C LEU A 23 -2.60 -7.43 8.95
N MET A 24 -1.56 -7.74 9.72
CA MET A 24 -1.42 -8.97 10.50
C MET A 24 -2.18 -8.91 11.84
N ARG A 25 -2.76 -7.75 12.20
CA ARG A 25 -3.59 -7.63 13.39
C ARG A 25 -4.86 -8.43 13.14
N SER A 26 -4.87 -9.65 13.68
CA SER A 26 -5.92 -10.66 13.50
C SER A 26 -7.31 -10.04 13.53
N GLY A 27 -7.99 -10.00 12.37
CA GLY A 27 -9.35 -9.45 12.24
C GLY A 27 -9.56 -8.43 11.12
N LEU A 28 -8.53 -8.06 10.33
CA LEU A 28 -8.77 -7.23 9.15
C LEU A 28 -9.27 -8.10 7.99
N ASP A 29 -10.52 -7.88 7.60
CA ASP A 29 -11.03 -8.34 6.31
C ASP A 29 -10.27 -7.68 5.16
N SER A 30 -10.23 -8.35 4.01
CA SER A 30 -9.53 -7.87 2.82
C SER A 30 -9.98 -6.47 2.36
N ARG A 31 -11.24 -6.08 2.66
CA ARG A 31 -11.71 -4.69 2.45
C ARG A 31 -11.07 -3.70 3.41
N GLN A 32 -10.96 -4.05 4.68
CA GLN A 32 -10.36 -3.21 5.71
C GLN A 32 -8.87 -3.01 5.44
N ALA A 33 -8.19 -4.09 5.03
CA ALA A 33 -6.84 -4.03 4.49
C ALA A 33 -6.72 -3.06 3.31
N ALA A 34 -7.66 -3.13 2.37
CA ALA A 34 -7.69 -2.25 1.21
C ALA A 34 -7.91 -0.77 1.58
N GLU A 35 -8.76 -0.48 2.56
CA GLU A 35 -9.02 0.87 3.05
C GLU A 35 -7.77 1.48 3.72
N ILE A 36 -7.03 0.69 4.51
CA ILE A 36 -5.79 1.13 5.15
C ILE A 36 -4.74 1.46 4.08
N LEU A 37 -4.55 0.57 3.10
CA LEU A 37 -3.64 0.78 1.97
C LEU A 37 -4.06 2.03 1.16
N SER A 38 -5.36 2.17 0.88
CA SER A 38 -5.91 3.30 0.12
C SER A 38 -5.70 4.63 0.86
N THR A 39 -6.02 4.68 2.15
CA THR A 39 -5.83 5.86 3.01
C THR A 39 -4.36 6.25 3.12
N PHE A 40 -3.47 5.26 3.20
CA PHE A 40 -2.02 5.48 3.28
C PHE A 40 -1.43 6.07 1.99
N LEU A 41 -1.95 5.64 0.84
CA LEU A 41 -1.57 6.15 -0.48
C LEU A 41 -2.17 7.55 -0.75
N ILE A 42 -3.46 7.74 -0.48
CA ILE A 42 -4.14 9.04 -0.58
C ILE A 42 -3.48 10.07 0.35
N GLY A 43 -3.11 9.68 1.58
CA GLY A 43 -2.42 10.53 2.54
C GLY A 43 -1.06 11.05 2.05
N ARG A 44 -0.48 10.43 1.02
CA ARG A 44 0.74 10.89 0.35
C ARG A 44 0.51 11.68 -0.94
N GLY A 45 -0.74 11.77 -1.40
CA GLY A 45 -1.08 12.38 -2.68
C GLY A 45 -1.05 11.42 -3.87
N TYR A 46 -1.01 10.10 -3.63
CA TYR A 46 -1.19 9.12 -4.70
C TYR A 46 -2.67 8.88 -4.99
N GLY A 47 -3.00 8.71 -6.26
CA GLY A 47 -4.29 8.17 -6.69
C GLY A 47 -4.35 6.68 -6.41
N VAL A 48 -5.49 6.21 -5.92
CA VAL A 48 -5.72 4.79 -5.67
C VAL A 48 -6.95 4.29 -6.38
N ASP A 49 -6.81 3.10 -6.95
CA ASP A 49 -7.93 2.36 -7.50
C ASP A 49 -8.33 1.28 -6.48
N SER A 50 -9.49 1.45 -5.85
CA SER A 50 -9.96 0.58 -4.76
C SER A 50 -10.03 -0.90 -5.15
N GLN A 51 -10.30 -1.19 -6.43
CA GLN A 51 -10.29 -2.55 -6.94
C GLN A 51 -8.86 -3.12 -7.00
N ARG A 52 -7.89 -2.33 -7.49
CA ARG A 52 -6.47 -2.73 -7.49
C ARG A 52 -5.90 -2.87 -6.09
N VAL A 53 -6.24 -1.96 -5.18
CA VAL A 53 -5.75 -2.01 -3.79
C VAL A 53 -6.31 -3.23 -3.06
N THR A 54 -7.57 -3.60 -3.31
CA THR A 54 -8.16 -4.83 -2.75
C THR A 54 -7.47 -6.09 -3.29
N GLU A 55 -7.18 -6.14 -4.59
CA GLU A 55 -6.42 -7.23 -5.20
C GLU A 55 -4.99 -7.34 -4.62
N ALA A 56 -4.31 -6.22 -4.43
CA ALA A 56 -3.00 -6.18 -3.78
C ALA A 56 -3.07 -6.64 -2.32
N ALA A 57 -4.07 -6.18 -1.55
CA ALA A 57 -4.31 -6.63 -0.18
C ALA A 57 -4.48 -8.15 -0.11
N LEU A 58 -5.32 -8.72 -0.98
CA LEU A 58 -5.54 -10.16 -1.09
C LEU A 58 -4.27 -10.93 -1.45
N ARG A 59 -3.44 -10.40 -2.37
CA ARG A 59 -2.16 -11.00 -2.74
C ARG A 59 -1.18 -10.98 -1.57
N ILE A 60 -1.10 -9.86 -0.86
CA ILE A 60 -0.26 -9.69 0.32
C ILE A 60 -0.67 -10.67 1.42
N GLU A 61 -1.98 -10.80 1.69
CA GLU A 61 -2.55 -11.71 2.68
C GLU A 61 -2.29 -13.18 2.31
N ARG A 62 -2.57 -13.57 1.06
CA ARG A 62 -2.41 -14.96 0.58
C ARG A 62 -0.97 -15.40 0.42
N SER A 63 -0.07 -14.47 0.10
CA SER A 63 1.33 -14.80 -0.21
C SER A 63 2.22 -14.79 1.03
N GLY A 64 1.76 -14.28 2.18
CA GLY A 64 2.58 -14.12 3.38
C GLY A 64 3.88 -13.36 3.10
N CYS A 65 3.85 -12.49 2.08
CA CYS A 65 5.06 -11.97 1.44
C CYS A 65 5.79 -10.98 2.35
N THR A 66 7.09 -10.83 2.13
CA THR A 66 7.92 -9.88 2.88
C THR A 66 7.51 -8.43 2.60
N THR A 67 7.97 -7.50 3.46
CA THR A 67 7.74 -6.05 3.30
C THR A 67 8.17 -5.53 1.93
N ASP A 68 9.18 -6.15 1.31
CA ASP A 68 9.62 -5.87 -0.06
C ASP A 68 8.53 -6.15 -1.12
N CYS A 69 7.81 -7.27 -1.01
CA CYS A 69 6.71 -7.55 -1.93
C CYS A 69 5.53 -6.60 -1.68
N MET A 70 5.21 -6.30 -0.41
CA MET A 70 4.18 -5.30 -0.09
C MET A 70 4.51 -3.97 -0.76
N GLN A 71 5.77 -3.58 -0.75
CA GLN A 71 6.23 -2.37 -1.41
C GLN A 71 5.98 -2.46 -2.91
N ALA A 72 6.43 -3.52 -3.58
CA ALA A 72 6.24 -3.69 -5.03
C ALA A 72 4.75 -3.68 -5.43
N GLU A 73 3.89 -4.32 -4.65
CA GLU A 73 2.44 -4.32 -4.87
C GLU A 73 1.85 -2.92 -4.66
N LEU A 74 2.25 -2.22 -3.60
CA LEU A 74 1.85 -0.82 -3.33
C LEU A 74 2.28 0.12 -4.45
N GLU A 75 3.52 0.00 -4.94
CA GLU A 75 4.04 0.77 -6.07
C GLU A 75 3.28 0.43 -7.36
N SER A 76 2.81 -0.80 -7.53
CA SER A 76 2.00 -1.21 -8.70
C SER A 76 0.56 -0.71 -8.66
N VAL A 77 0.01 -0.39 -7.48
CA VAL A 77 -1.37 0.13 -7.33
C VAL A 77 -1.41 1.65 -7.11
N ALA A 78 -0.31 2.25 -6.69
CA ALA A 78 -0.13 3.69 -6.62
C ALA A 78 -0.13 4.25 -8.04
N LEU A 79 -1.27 4.79 -8.47
CA LEU A 79 -1.36 5.53 -9.71
C LEU A 79 -0.87 6.94 -9.41
N ILE A 80 0.26 7.34 -9.99
CA ILE A 80 0.63 8.74 -9.93
C ILE A 80 -0.27 9.50 -10.92
N MET A 81 -0.94 10.53 -10.41
CA MET A 81 -1.78 11.44 -11.19
C MET A 81 -1.11 12.82 -11.26
#